data_AF-A0A432TZ16-F1
#
_entry.id   AF-A0A432TZ16-F1
#
_cell.length_a   1.000
_cell.length_b   1.000
_cell.length_c   1.000
_cell.angle_alpha   90.00
_cell.angle_beta   90.00
_cell.angle_gamma   90.00
#
_symmetry.space_group_name_H-M   'P 1'
#
loop_
_entity.id
_entity.type
_entity.pdbx_description
1 polymer ?
#
loop_
_entity_poly.entity_id
_entity_poly.type
_entity_poly.pdbx_seq_one_letter_code
_entity_poly.pdbx_strand_id
1 'polypeptide(L)'
;SGIMMVAHTKRAARELSELFAQRKINKTYLAIVEGEFTDDTLTLNEKIDDKSAISHIKLLTYANDRSLLEVRIETGRKHQIRKHLSGINYPIIGDRLYGNAAKNYPEDLQLQAICLQFQCPIKQEQINIELTSKRKINLN
;
A
#
# COMPACT_ATOMS: atom_id res chain seq x y z
N SER A 1 -5.04 3.94 6.54
CA SER A 1 -6.51 4.07 6.36
C SER A 1 -6.88 3.61 4.93
N GLY A 2 -8.15 3.67 4.52
CA GLY A 2 -8.53 3.50 3.11
C GLY A 2 -9.53 2.39 2.83
N ILE A 3 -9.54 1.88 1.60
CA ILE A 3 -10.50 0.86 1.13
C ILE A 3 -10.34 -0.44 1.93
N MET A 4 -11.47 -0.99 2.37
CA MET A 4 -11.59 -2.31 2.98
C MET A 4 -12.70 -3.09 2.31
N MET A 5 -12.46 -4.36 2.01
CA MET A 5 -13.45 -5.27 1.45
C MET A 5 -13.97 -6.19 2.54
N VAL A 6 -15.30 -6.28 2.69
CA VAL A 6 -15.96 -7.17 3.65
C VAL A 6 -16.94 -8.06 2.90
N ALA A 7 -16.84 -9.37 3.14
CA ALA A 7 -17.76 -10.35 2.57
C ALA A 7 -18.94 -10.59 3.52
N HIS A 8 -20.18 -10.41 3.03
CA HIS A 8 -21.39 -10.62 3.83
C HIS A 8 -21.93 -12.06 3.79
N THR A 9 -21.31 -12.95 3.01
CA THR A 9 -21.69 -14.37 2.94
C THR A 9 -20.46 -15.27 2.93
N LYS A 10 -20.61 -16.51 3.42
CA LYS A 10 -19.52 -17.50 3.41
C LYS A 10 -19.01 -17.79 2.00
N ARG A 11 -19.92 -17.87 1.01
CA ARG A 11 -19.57 -18.06 -0.40
C ARG A 11 -18.69 -16.90 -0.90
N ALA A 12 -19.10 -15.66 -0.66
CA ALA A 12 -18.31 -14.50 -1.06
C ALA A 12 -16.95 -14.47 -0.37
N ALA A 13 -16.87 -14.80 0.92
CA ALA A 13 -15.61 -14.84 1.65
C ALA A 13 -14.63 -15.85 1.05
N ARG A 14 -15.09 -17.06 0.69
CA ARG A 14 -14.26 -18.08 0.03
C ARG A 14 -13.73 -17.59 -1.32
N GLU A 15 -14.63 -17.17 -2.21
CA GLU A 15 -14.28 -16.74 -3.58
C GLU A 15 -13.32 -15.54 -3.59
N LEU A 16 -13.57 -14.54 -2.73
CA LEU A 16 -12.69 -13.38 -2.60
C LEU A 16 -11.32 -13.76 -2.02
N SER A 17 -11.28 -14.67 -1.05
CA SER A 17 -10.02 -15.18 -0.50
C SER A 17 -9.17 -15.90 -1.55
N GLU A 18 -9.82 -16.65 -2.46
CA GLU A 18 -9.14 -17.30 -3.58
C GLU A 18 -8.53 -16.28 -4.55
N LEU A 19 -9.22 -15.16 -4.83
CA LEU A 19 -8.65 -14.07 -5.64
C LEU A 19 -7.41 -13.44 -4.98
N PHE A 20 -7.42 -13.23 -3.65
CA PHE A 20 -6.24 -12.77 -2.92
C PHE A 20 -5.08 -13.78 -3.01
N ALA A 21 -5.37 -15.07 -2.84
CA ALA A 21 -4.37 -16.14 -2.91
C ALA A 21 -3.74 -16.25 -4.31
N GLN A 22 -4.55 -16.08 -5.35
CA GLN A 22 -4.12 -16.10 -6.76
C GLN A 22 -3.54 -14.76 -7.25
N ARG A 23 -3.43 -13.74 -6.39
CA ARG A 23 -2.96 -12.39 -6.73
C ARG A 23 -3.77 -11.70 -7.83
N LYS A 24 -5.06 -12.04 -7.97
CA LYS A 24 -5.98 -11.48 -8.97
C LYS A 24 -6.65 -10.17 -8.55
N ILE A 25 -6.14 -9.55 -7.48
CA ILE A 25 -6.64 -8.27 -6.97
C ILE A 25 -5.51 -7.26 -7.06
N ASN A 26 -5.70 -6.25 -7.89
CA ASN A 26 -4.83 -5.10 -7.98
C ASN A 26 -5.11 -4.17 -6.79
N LYS A 27 -4.07 -3.79 -6.07
CA LYS A 27 -4.17 -2.99 -4.86
C LYS A 27 -3.16 -1.85 -4.96
N THR A 28 -3.64 -0.62 -4.86
CA THR A 28 -2.82 0.59 -4.96
C THR A 28 -2.95 1.42 -3.69
N TYR A 29 -1.82 1.93 -3.22
CA TYR A 29 -1.69 2.70 -2.01
C TYR A 29 -0.96 4.01 -2.29
N LEU A 30 -1.20 5.00 -1.44
CA LEU A 30 -0.32 6.16 -1.30
C LEU A 30 0.43 6.07 0.02
N ALA A 31 1.71 6.43 0.00
CA ALA A 31 2.55 6.53 1.19
C ALA A 31 3.32 7.85 1.16
N ILE A 32 3.41 8.53 2.31
CA ILE A 32 4.39 9.61 2.49
C ILE A 32 5.55 9.06 3.30
N VAL A 33 6.75 9.15 2.73
CA VAL A 33 8.00 8.67 3.34
C VAL A 33 8.92 9.83 3.70
N GLU A 34 9.85 9.56 4.62
CA GLU A 34 10.96 10.45 4.91
C GLU A 34 11.95 10.54 3.75
N GLY A 35 12.51 11.74 3.54
CA GLY A 35 13.62 11.95 2.62
C GLY A 35 13.20 12.10 1.16
N GLU A 36 14.22 12.33 0.33
CA GLU A 36 14.10 12.40 -1.11
C GLU A 36 14.24 11.00 -1.71
N PHE A 37 13.11 10.42 -2.13
CA PHE A 37 13.13 9.16 -2.87
C PHE A 37 13.75 9.39 -4.25
N THR A 38 14.91 8.78 -4.50
CA THR A 38 15.77 9.09 -5.65
C THR A 38 15.36 8.43 -6.96
N ASP A 39 14.54 7.37 -6.91
CA ASP A 39 14.11 6.63 -8.11
C ASP A 39 12.73 7.08 -8.57
N ASP A 40 12.54 7.30 -9.87
CA ASP A 40 11.19 7.54 -10.42
C ASP A 40 10.28 6.33 -10.22
N THR A 41 10.84 5.13 -10.36
CA THR A 41 10.18 3.85 -10.12
C THR A 41 11.14 2.84 -9.53
N LEU A 42 10.67 2.04 -8.57
CA LEU A 42 11.43 0.95 -7.96
C LEU A 42 10.54 -0.27 -7.76
N THR A 43 11.06 -1.47 -8.05
CA THR A 43 10.37 -2.72 -7.67
C THR A 43 11.16 -3.43 -6.59
N LEU A 44 10.53 -3.64 -5.44
CA LEU A 44 11.08 -4.42 -4.34
C LEU A 44 10.50 -5.83 -4.38
N ASN A 45 11.37 -6.82 -4.58
CA ASN A 45 11.05 -8.24 -4.59
C ASN A 45 11.84 -8.98 -3.49
N GLU A 46 11.68 -8.50 -2.26
CA GLU A 46 12.34 -9.07 -1.09
C GLU A 46 11.36 -9.90 -0.27
N LYS A 47 11.88 -10.81 0.54
CA LYS A 47 11.03 -11.62 1.42
C LYS A 47 10.54 -10.78 2.61
N ILE A 48 9.26 -10.94 2.94
CA ILE A 48 8.69 -10.49 4.22
C ILE A 48 8.25 -11.73 5.01
N ASP A 49 8.83 -11.90 6.20
CA ASP A 49 8.57 -13.05 7.07
C ASP A 49 8.76 -14.38 6.32
N ASP A 50 9.92 -14.50 5.65
CA ASP A 50 10.36 -15.63 4.80
C ASP A 50 9.52 -15.93 3.56
N LYS A 51 8.52 -15.10 3.26
CA LYS A 51 7.62 -15.27 2.11
C LYS A 51 7.90 -14.20 1.06
N SER A 52 7.94 -14.61 -0.21
CA SER A 52 8.03 -13.68 -1.34
C SER A 52 6.96 -12.59 -1.23
N ALA A 53 7.42 -11.35 -1.41
CA ALA A 53 6.62 -10.15 -1.38
C ALA A 53 7.10 -9.19 -2.49
N ILE A 54 6.15 -8.63 -3.24
CA ILE A 54 6.46 -7.73 -4.37
C ILE A 54 5.68 -6.44 -4.21
N SER A 55 6.40 -5.32 -4.23
CA SER A 55 5.86 -3.96 -4.22
C SER A 55 6.49 -3.14 -5.34
N HIS A 56 5.66 -2.57 -6.21
CA HIS A 56 6.07 -1.60 -7.23
C HIS A 56 5.80 -0.19 -6.71
N ILE A 57 6.82 0.63 -6.72
CA ILE A 57 6.82 1.98 -6.16
C ILE A 57 7.02 2.95 -7.31
N LYS A 58 6.28 4.05 -7.29
CA LYS A 58 6.45 5.18 -8.19
C LYS A 58 6.48 6.47 -7.38
N LEU A 59 7.49 7.30 -7.59
CA LEU A 59 7.52 8.64 -7.06
C LEU A 59 6.42 9.48 -7.74
N LEU A 60 5.61 10.15 -6.94
CA LEU A 60 4.61 11.10 -7.44
C LEU A 60 5.10 12.54 -7.25
N THR A 61 5.64 12.86 -6.08
CA THR A 61 6.08 14.22 -5.73
C THR A 61 7.09 14.15 -4.59
N TYR A 62 8.03 15.09 -4.55
CA TYR A 62 8.94 15.33 -3.44
C TYR A 62 8.85 16.80 -2.99
N ALA A 63 8.69 17.03 -1.69
CA ALA A 63 8.66 18.36 -1.08
C ALA A 63 8.91 18.27 0.43
N ASN A 64 9.52 19.30 1.02
CA ASN A 64 9.74 19.41 2.48
C ASN A 64 10.42 18.18 3.10
N ASP A 65 11.46 17.64 2.46
CA ASP A 65 12.18 16.43 2.90
C ASP A 65 11.28 15.19 3.05
N ARG A 66 10.26 15.11 2.19
CA ARG A 66 9.28 14.00 2.15
C ARG A 66 8.92 13.66 0.72
N SER A 67 8.77 12.37 0.44
CA SER A 67 8.30 11.87 -0.85
C SER A 67 6.90 11.25 -0.75
N LEU A 68 6.03 11.62 -1.68
CA LEU A 68 4.74 10.98 -1.91
C LEU A 68 4.91 9.89 -2.95
N LEU A 69 4.58 8.67 -2.57
CA LEU A 69 4.76 7.47 -3.38
C LEU A 69 3.41 6.83 -3.70
N GLU A 70 3.24 6.39 -4.95
CA GLU A 70 2.26 5.37 -5.30
C GLU A 70 2.89 4.00 -5.11
N VAL A 71 2.22 3.10 -4.38
CA VAL A 71 2.69 1.73 -4.16
C VAL A 71 1.63 0.74 -4.60
N ARG A 72 1.97 -0.10 -5.57
CA ARG A 72 1.16 -1.24 -6.02
C ARG A 72 1.76 -2.53 -5.47
N ILE A 73 0.93 -3.40 -4.90
CA ILE A 73 1.42 -4.67 -4.34
C ILE A 73 0.76 -5.85 -5.03
N GLU A 74 1.56 -6.82 -5.47
CA GLU A 74 1.04 -8.09 -6.00
C GLU A 74 0.59 -8.99 -4.83
N THR A 75 1.44 -9.06 -3.81
CA THR A 75 1.23 -9.83 -2.58
C THR A 75 0.59 -8.97 -1.49
N GLY A 76 0.20 -9.58 -0.36
CA GLY A 76 -0.43 -8.88 0.76
C GLY A 76 0.11 -9.33 2.12
N ARG A 77 1.44 -9.33 2.30
CA ARG A 77 2.05 -9.72 3.59
C ARG A 77 1.74 -8.68 4.66
N LYS A 78 1.67 -9.11 5.93
CA LYS A 78 1.40 -8.21 7.06
C LYS A 78 2.49 -7.13 7.08
N HIS A 79 2.06 -5.87 7.05
CA HIS A 79 2.93 -4.69 7.03
C HIS A 79 3.90 -4.61 5.82
N GLN A 80 3.61 -5.28 4.71
CA GLN A 80 4.53 -5.38 3.57
C GLN A 80 5.12 -4.04 3.12
N ILE A 81 4.27 -3.06 2.81
CA ILE A 81 4.71 -1.73 2.32
C ILE A 81 5.61 -1.03 3.36
N ARG A 82 5.22 -1.09 4.64
CA ARG A 82 5.95 -0.48 5.75
C ARG A 82 7.35 -1.08 5.90
N LYS A 83 7.45 -2.42 5.90
CA LYS A 83 8.72 -3.14 6.01
C LYS A 83 9.61 -2.94 4.78
N HIS A 84 9.05 -3.01 3.57
CA HIS A 84 9.80 -2.77 2.34
C HIS A 84 10.41 -1.37 2.30
N LEU A 85 9.60 -0.33 2.52
CA LEU A 85 10.06 1.06 2.46
C LEU A 85 11.06 1.38 3.59
N SER A 86 10.80 0.92 4.81
CA SER A 86 11.76 1.04 5.92
C SER A 86 13.09 0.32 5.64
N GLY A 87 13.04 -0.88 5.06
CA GLY A 87 14.23 -1.68 4.73
C GLY A 87 15.15 -1.06 3.68
N ILE A 88 14.64 -0.09 2.90
CA ILE A 88 15.44 0.70 1.95
C ILE A 88 15.67 2.15 2.44
N ASN A 89 15.55 2.40 3.74
CA ASN A 89 15.77 3.71 4.39
C ASN A 89 14.79 4.82 4.00
N TYR A 90 13.58 4.46 3.53
CA TYR A 90 12.49 5.39 3.28
C TYR A 90 11.28 5.08 4.18
N PRO A 91 11.40 5.11 5.52
CA PRO A 91 10.28 4.81 6.41
C PRO A 91 9.06 5.70 6.15
N ILE A 92 7.87 5.15 6.35
CA ILE A 92 6.61 5.89 6.23
C ILE A 92 6.48 6.86 7.43
N ILE A 93 6.12 8.10 7.15
CA ILE A 93 5.85 9.11 8.19
C ILE A 93 4.74 8.63 9.14
N GLY A 94 4.94 8.83 10.45
CA GLY A 94 3.99 8.42 11.48
C GLY A 94 3.92 6.90 11.74
N ASP A 95 4.83 6.12 11.15
CA ASP A 95 4.93 4.68 11.42
C ASP A 95 5.59 4.39 12.78
N ARG A 96 4.78 4.04 13.78
CA ARG A 96 5.26 3.76 15.15
C ARG A 96 6.05 2.45 15.31
N LEU A 97 6.10 1.57 14.30
CA LEU A 97 6.77 0.26 14.41
C LEU A 97 8.00 0.14 13.51
N TYR A 98 7.93 0.67 12.29
CA TYR A 98 9.02 0.59 11.30
C TYR A 98 9.52 1.97 10.87
N GLY A 99 9.01 3.03 11.49
CA GLY A 99 9.44 4.40 11.24
C GLY A 99 10.67 4.79 12.04
N ASN A 100 11.10 6.04 11.85
CA ASN A 100 12.23 6.59 12.57
C ASN A 100 11.85 6.96 14.01
N ALA A 101 12.26 6.15 14.98
CA ALA A 101 11.95 6.38 16.39
C ALA A 101 12.55 7.67 16.97
N ALA A 102 13.59 8.24 16.33
CA ALA A 102 14.18 9.51 16.75
C ALA A 102 13.33 10.73 16.31
N LYS A 103 12.50 10.56 15.27
CA LYS A 103 11.63 11.62 14.76
C LYS A 103 10.22 11.43 15.31
N ASN A 104 9.83 12.31 16.23
CA ASN A 104 8.49 12.33 16.81
C ASN A 104 7.50 13.06 15.87
N TYR A 105 7.07 12.37 14.82
CA TYR A 105 6.02 12.88 13.93
C TYR A 105 4.68 13.00 14.67
N PRO A 106 4.04 14.19 14.68
CA PRO A 106 2.68 14.33 15.21
C PRO A 106 1.63 13.61 14.34
N GLU A 107 1.96 13.33 13.07
CA GLU A 107 1.08 12.63 12.15
C GLU A 107 0.93 11.14 12.51
N ASP A 108 -0.27 10.60 12.32
CA ASP A 108 -0.48 9.14 12.29
C ASP A 108 0.14 8.51 11.04
N LEU A 109 0.11 7.17 10.96
CA LEU A 109 0.63 6.42 9.82
C LEU A 109 0.12 6.95 8.47
N GLN A 110 1.03 7.53 7.69
CA GLN A 110 0.77 8.12 6.37
C GLN A 110 0.77 7.05 5.26
N LEU A 111 -0.13 6.07 5.39
CA LEU A 111 -0.38 5.01 4.40
C LEU A 111 -1.88 4.85 4.16
N GLN A 112 -2.29 4.97 2.89
CA GLN A 112 -3.70 4.88 2.52
C GLN A 112 -3.93 3.95 1.33
N ALA A 113 -4.84 2.98 1.48
CA ALA A 113 -5.32 2.16 0.37
C ALA A 113 -6.29 2.99 -0.49
N ILE A 114 -5.91 3.31 -1.73
CA ILE A 114 -6.65 4.22 -2.60
C ILE A 114 -7.40 3.54 -3.74
N CYS A 115 -6.96 2.36 -4.18
CA CYS A 115 -7.63 1.62 -5.25
C CYS A 115 -7.62 0.12 -5.00
N LEU A 116 -8.74 -0.53 -5.32
CA LEU A 116 -8.88 -1.98 -5.34
C LEU A 116 -9.66 -2.38 -6.61
N GLN A 117 -9.05 -3.20 -7.46
CA GLN A 117 -9.60 -3.61 -8.75
C GLN A 117 -9.48 -5.14 -8.95
N PHE A 118 -10.56 -5.78 -9.39
CA PHE A 118 -10.64 -7.24 -9.61
C PHE A 118 -11.87 -7.63 -10.43
N GLN A 119 -11.82 -8.79 -11.09
CA GLN A 119 -12.99 -9.41 -11.71
C GLN A 119 -13.83 -10.11 -10.62
N CYS A 120 -15.07 -9.68 -10.41
CA CYS A 120 -15.93 -10.25 -9.37
C CYS A 120 -16.37 -11.68 -9.76
N PRO A 121 -16.06 -12.71 -8.94
CA PRO A 121 -16.36 -14.11 -9.29
C PRO A 121 -17.85 -14.44 -9.13
N ILE A 122 -18.61 -13.58 -8.42
CA ILE A 122 -20.04 -13.76 -8.17
C ILE A 122 -20.86 -13.12 -9.28
N LYS A 123 -20.52 -11.88 -9.64
CA LYS A 123 -21.27 -11.07 -10.62
C LYS A 123 -20.71 -11.15 -12.03
N GLN A 124 -19.50 -11.67 -12.21
CA GLN A 124 -18.79 -11.72 -13.49
C GLN A 124 -18.57 -10.32 -14.12
N GLU A 125 -18.45 -9.30 -13.27
CA GLU A 125 -18.21 -7.91 -13.68
C GLU A 125 -16.86 -7.40 -13.15
N GLN A 126 -16.26 -6.48 -13.89
CA GLN A 126 -15.06 -5.78 -13.44
C GLN A 126 -15.44 -4.81 -12.33
N ILE A 127 -14.86 -4.99 -11.15
CA ILE A 127 -14.97 -4.05 -10.04
C ILE A 127 -13.74 -3.15 -10.04
N ASN A 128 -13.97 -1.85 -9.93
CA ASN A 128 -12.94 -0.84 -9.71
C ASN A 128 -13.44 0.13 -8.63
N ILE A 129 -12.84 0.07 -7.44
CA ILE A 129 -13.13 0.98 -6.34
C ILE A 129 -11.93 1.90 -6.16
N GLU A 130 -12.14 3.20 -6.31
CA GLU A 130 -11.13 4.23 -6.05
C GLU A 130 -11.67 5.22 -5.00
N LEU A 131 -10.80 5.64 -4.07
CA LEU A 131 -11.14 6.71 -3.15
C LEU A 131 -11.20 8.04 -3.88
N THR A 132 -12.40 8.63 -3.91
CA THR A 132 -12.68 9.91 -4.57
C THR A 132 -11.93 11.10 -3.94
N SER A 133 -11.50 10.97 -2.67
CA SER A 133 -10.77 12.00 -1.94
C SER A 133 -9.46 11.46 -1.40
N LYS A 134 -8.35 11.94 -1.95
CA LYS A 134 -6.98 11.68 -1.48
C LYS A 134 -6.53 12.68 -0.38
N ARG A 135 -7.46 13.47 0.18
CA ARG A 135 -7.16 14.58 1.12
C ARG A 135 -6.36 14.20 2.36
N LYS A 136 -6.33 12.92 2.76
CA LYS A 136 -5.57 12.47 3.94
C LYS A 136 -4.09 12.21 3.67
N ILE A 137 -3.69 12.02 2.41
CA ILE A 137 -2.31 11.75 2.02
C ILE A 137 -1.96 12.72 0.89
N ASN A 138 -1.43 13.87 1.25
CA ASN A 138 -0.94 14.90 0.34
C ASN A 138 0.26 15.61 0.98
N LEU A 139 1.18 16.12 0.16
CA LEU A 139 2.30 16.96 0.59
C LEU A 139 1.98 18.47 0.57
N ASN A 140 0.74 18.83 0.21
CA ASN A 140 0.22 20.21 0.24
C ASN A 140 -0.17 20.68 1.64
#